data_AF-U2ED11-F1
#
_entry.id   AF-U2ED11-F1
#
_cell.length_a   1.000
_cell.length_b   1.000
_cell.length_c   1.000
_cell.angle_alpha   90.00
_cell.angle_beta   90.00
_cell.angle_gamma   90.00
#
_symmetry.space_group_name_H-M   'P 1'
#
loop_
_entity.id
_entity.type
_entity.pdbx_description
1 polymer ?
#
loop_
_entity_poly.entity_id
_entity_poly.type
_entity_poly.pdbx_seq_one_letter_code
_entity_poly.pdbx_strand_id
1 'polypeptide(L)'
;MIDEKIINESNELVENSKIVMVGTNGENSYPNIKAMMRLKHDGLKKFWLSTNTSTKRLQVLKRDNKACLYFVDEDKFAGLMLVGTIEVLQDRASKEMLWSDGCEIYYPLGIDDPDYSVFCFTTEWGNYYRHLKNVNFKAEDI
;
A
#
# COMPACT_ATOMS: atom_id res chain seq x y z
N MET A 1 -16.71 9.74 16.73
CA MET A 1 -17.06 9.19 15.41
C MET A 1 -16.39 10.08 14.38
N ILE A 2 -15.55 9.49 13.52
CA ILE A 2 -14.89 10.24 12.44
C ILE A 2 -15.95 10.69 11.45
N ASP A 3 -15.75 11.85 10.84
CA ASP A 3 -16.64 12.36 9.79
C ASP A 3 -16.65 11.37 8.61
N GLU A 4 -17.81 10.79 8.29
CA GLU A 4 -17.99 9.85 7.18
C GLU A 4 -17.49 10.43 5.86
N LYS A 5 -17.57 11.75 5.68
CA LYS A 5 -17.05 12.43 4.49
C LYS A 5 -15.56 12.16 4.29
N ILE A 6 -14.78 12.14 5.36
CA ILE A 6 -13.33 11.90 5.29
C ILE A 6 -13.04 10.47 4.83
N ILE A 7 -13.80 9.51 5.35
CA ILE A 7 -13.65 8.10 4.98
C ILE A 7 -14.06 7.88 3.52
N ASN A 8 -15.15 8.51 3.08
CA ASN A 8 -15.61 8.41 1.69
C ASN A 8 -14.60 9.02 0.72
N GLU A 9 -14.11 10.24 0.98
CA GLU A 9 -13.08 10.87 0.15
C GLU A 9 -11.76 10.07 0.13
N SER A 10 -11.39 9.46 1.27
CA SER A 10 -10.21 8.60 1.37
C SER A 10 -10.35 7.33 0.51
N ASN A 11 -11.52 6.70 0.53
CA ASN A 11 -11.78 5.51 -0.31
C ASN A 11 -11.81 5.87 -1.80
N GLU A 12 -12.46 6.97 -2.18
CA GLU A 12 -12.46 7.46 -3.57
C GLU A 12 -11.02 7.70 -4.08
N LEU A 13 -10.16 8.28 -3.24
CA LEU A 13 -8.75 8.48 -3.58
C LEU A 13 -8.00 7.16 -3.78
N VAL A 14 -8.25 6.16 -2.92
CA VAL A 14 -7.67 4.82 -3.07
C VAL A 14 -8.14 4.14 -4.35
N GLU A 15 -9.44 4.20 -4.65
CA GLU A 15 -10.05 3.59 -5.83
C GLU A 15 -9.48 4.17 -7.13
N ASN A 16 -9.27 5.48 -7.18
CA ASN A 16 -8.68 6.19 -8.31
C ASN A 16 -7.16 5.98 -8.45
N SER A 17 -6.50 5.43 -7.42
CA SER A 17 -5.06 5.21 -7.40
C SER A 17 -4.68 3.75 -7.67
N LYS A 18 -4.15 3.46 -8.87
CA LYS A 18 -3.53 2.15 -9.16
C LYS A 18 -2.13 2.00 -8.55
N ILE A 19 -1.42 3.10 -8.41
CA ILE A 19 -0.07 3.15 -7.85
C ILE A 19 -0.13 3.83 -6.49
N VAL A 20 0.59 3.26 -5.52
CA VAL A 20 0.71 3.79 -4.16
C VAL A 20 2.17 3.97 -3.80
N MET A 21 2.49 5.04 -3.06
CA MET A 21 3.84 5.24 -2.52
C MET A 21 3.98 4.45 -1.23
N VAL A 22 5.03 3.64 -1.12
CA VAL A 22 5.28 2.81 0.06
C VAL A 22 6.56 3.24 0.75
N GLY A 23 6.40 3.85 1.93
CA GLY A 23 7.47 4.19 2.85
C GLY A 23 7.89 2.99 3.70
N THR A 24 9.18 2.77 3.83
CA THR A 24 9.78 1.70 4.64
C THR A 24 11.02 2.20 5.38
N ASN A 25 11.34 1.58 6.51
CA ASN A 25 12.57 1.86 7.25
C ASN A 25 13.78 1.24 6.54
N GLY A 26 14.53 2.06 5.80
CA GLY A 26 15.71 1.65 5.06
C GLY A 26 16.94 1.42 5.94
N GLU A 27 18.10 1.35 5.30
CA GLU A 27 19.39 1.25 5.99
C GLU A 27 19.79 2.59 6.61
N ASN A 28 20.67 2.54 7.62
CA ASN A 28 21.23 3.71 8.29
C ASN A 28 20.17 4.68 8.85
N SER A 29 19.01 4.14 9.25
CA SER A 29 17.87 4.91 9.77
C SER A 29 17.25 5.91 8.79
N TYR A 30 17.50 5.76 7.49
CA TYR A 30 16.86 6.59 6.47
C TYR A 30 15.56 5.94 5.98
N PRO A 31 14.45 6.70 5.87
CA PRO A 31 13.26 6.21 5.22
C PRO A 31 13.50 6.05 3.72
N ASN A 32 12.88 5.05 3.10
CA ASN A 32 12.91 4.82 1.66
C ASN A 32 11.48 4.78 1.13
N ILE A 33 11.24 5.43 0.00
CA ILE A 33 9.94 5.44 -0.69
C ILE A 33 10.08 4.68 -2.01
N LYS A 34 9.09 3.86 -2.34
CA LYS A 34 8.99 3.20 -3.64
C LYS A 34 7.54 3.14 -4.09
N ALA A 35 7.29 3.37 -5.37
CA ALA A 35 5.99 3.11 -5.98
C ALA A 35 5.71 1.60 -6.00
N MET A 36 4.51 1.20 -5.61
CA MET A 36 4.02 -0.18 -5.71
C MET A 36 2.62 -0.17 -6.35
N MET A 37 2.26 -1.27 -7.01
CA MET A 37 0.95 -1.43 -7.60
C MET A 37 -0.04 -1.90 -6.54
N ARG A 38 -1.22 -1.29 -6.48
CA ARG A 38 -2.35 -1.77 -5.67
C ARG A 38 -3.13 -2.82 -6.46
N LEU A 39 -3.09 -4.07 -6.00
CA LEU A 39 -3.84 -5.18 -6.60
C LEU A 39 -5.27 -5.23 -6.07
N LYS A 40 -5.43 -5.13 -4.75
CA LYS A 40 -6.72 -5.21 -4.06
C LYS A 40 -6.67 -4.39 -2.77
N HIS A 41 -7.83 -4.01 -2.26
CA HIS A 41 -7.95 -3.45 -0.91
C HIS A 41 -9.29 -3.86 -0.28
N ASP A 42 -9.36 -3.73 1.04
CA ASP A 42 -10.55 -3.89 1.86
C ASP A 42 -10.75 -2.59 2.66
N GLY A 43 -11.55 -1.69 2.08
CA GLY A 43 -11.68 -0.30 2.53
C GLY A 43 -10.31 0.35 2.71
N LEU A 44 -10.07 0.91 3.90
CA LEU A 44 -8.79 1.47 4.33
C LEU A 44 -8.02 0.56 5.29
N LYS A 45 -8.48 -0.68 5.52
CA LYS A 45 -7.93 -1.58 6.54
C LYS A 45 -6.82 -2.47 6.02
N LYS A 46 -7.00 -3.03 4.81
CA LYS A 46 -6.02 -3.93 4.20
C LYS A 46 -5.78 -3.59 2.74
N PHE A 47 -4.53 -3.72 2.33
CA PHE A 47 -4.08 -3.47 0.96
C PHE A 47 -3.19 -4.61 0.50
N TRP A 48 -3.52 -5.18 -0.65
CA TRP A 48 -2.65 -6.13 -1.33
C TRP A 48 -1.92 -5.43 -2.46
N LEU A 49 -0.60 -5.52 -2.41
CA LEU A 49 0.29 -4.75 -3.27
C LEU A 49 1.22 -5.67 -4.05
N SER A 50 1.77 -5.17 -5.14
CA SER A 50 2.84 -5.83 -5.88
C SER A 50 3.96 -4.87 -6.26
N THR A 51 5.16 -5.44 -6.32
CA THR A 51 6.35 -4.83 -6.92
C THR A 51 7.26 -5.97 -7.40
N ASN A 52 8.19 -5.65 -8.30
CA ASN A 52 9.26 -6.56 -8.64
C ASN A 52 9.98 -7.11 -7.39
N THR A 53 10.32 -8.41 -7.41
CA THR A 53 11.08 -9.06 -6.37
C THR A 53 12.43 -8.35 -6.20
N SER A 54 12.76 -8.00 -4.96
CA SER A 54 14.06 -7.45 -4.60
C SER A 54 14.50 -8.12 -3.31
N THR A 55 15.60 -8.87 -3.38
CA THR A 55 16.22 -9.48 -2.20
C THR A 55 16.45 -8.43 -1.12
N LYS A 56 16.92 -7.23 -1.48
CA LYS A 56 17.11 -6.12 -0.53
C LYS A 56 15.81 -5.73 0.18
N ARG A 57 14.71 -5.51 -0.55
CA ARG A 57 13.43 -5.11 0.07
C ARG A 57 12.82 -6.21 0.92
N LEU A 58 12.89 -7.46 0.46
CA LEU A 58 12.43 -8.61 1.24
C LEU A 58 13.19 -8.71 2.57
N GLN A 59 14.51 -8.50 2.58
CA GLN A 59 15.29 -8.53 3.81
C GLN A 59 14.96 -7.35 4.73
N VAL A 60 14.74 -6.15 4.17
CA VAL A 60 14.29 -4.98 4.94
C VAL A 60 12.97 -5.28 5.64
N LEU A 61 11.96 -5.75 4.90
CA LEU A 61 10.62 -6.02 5.45
C LEU A 61 10.58 -7.21 6.41
N LYS A 62 11.47 -8.19 6.25
CA LYS A 62 11.65 -9.28 7.23
C LYS A 62 12.24 -8.80 8.55
N ARG A 63 13.10 -7.78 8.52
CA ARG A 63 13.75 -7.22 9.72
C ARG A 63 12.86 -6.19 10.41
N ASP A 64 12.21 -5.33 9.63
CA ASP A 64 11.31 -4.29 10.12
C ASP A 64 10.15 -4.14 9.13
N ASN A 65 8.98 -4.60 9.55
CA ASN A 65 7.77 -4.61 8.74
C ASN A 65 6.93 -3.34 8.89
N LYS A 66 7.40 -2.34 9.66
CA LYS A 66 6.71 -1.06 9.79
C LYS A 66 6.80 -0.30 8.47
N ALA A 67 5.66 0.14 7.98
CA ALA A 67 5.54 0.81 6.70
C ALA A 67 4.44 1.88 6.73
N CYS A 68 4.46 2.75 5.72
CA CYS A 68 3.34 3.61 5.40
C CYS A 68 2.98 3.52 3.91
N LEU A 69 1.71 3.72 3.63
CA LEU A 69 1.18 3.96 2.30
C LEU A 69 0.84 5.44 2.15
N TYR A 70 1.08 6.01 0.98
CA TYR A 70 0.65 7.36 0.66
C TYR A 70 -0.03 7.40 -0.72
N PHE A 71 -1.25 7.91 -0.73
CA PHE A 71 -2.05 8.19 -1.91
C PHE A 71 -2.16 9.70 -2.11
N VAL A 72 -2.17 10.17 -3.35
CA VAL A 72 -2.13 11.59 -3.70
C VAL A 72 -3.17 11.93 -4.76
N ASP A 73 -3.88 13.03 -4.54
CA ASP A 73 -4.69 13.74 -5.54
C ASP A 73 -3.98 15.07 -5.80
N GLU A 74 -3.22 15.14 -6.89
CA GLU A 74 -2.41 16.32 -7.22
C GLU A 74 -3.27 17.51 -7.63
N ASP A 75 -4.40 17.26 -8.29
CA ASP A 75 -5.34 18.30 -8.74
C ASP A 75 -5.99 19.02 -7.56
N LYS A 76 -6.37 18.28 -6.51
CA LYS A 76 -6.98 18.84 -5.30
C LYS A 76 -5.97 19.21 -4.23
N PHE A 77 -4.69 18.91 -4.43
CA PHE A 77 -3.65 18.96 -3.41
C PHE A 77 -4.12 18.28 -2.11
N ALA A 78 -4.58 17.04 -2.25
CA ALA A 78 -5.05 16.19 -1.16
C ALA A 78 -4.24 14.91 -1.08
N GLY A 79 -4.22 14.27 0.09
CA GLY A 79 -3.48 13.04 0.27
C GLY A 79 -3.99 12.21 1.42
N LEU A 80 -3.73 10.91 1.34
CA LEU A 80 -4.04 9.96 2.39
C LEU A 80 -2.77 9.20 2.75
N MET A 81 -2.33 9.37 3.99
CA MET A 81 -1.28 8.54 4.58
C MET A 81 -1.92 7.46 5.46
N LEU A 82 -1.51 6.21 5.26
CA LEU A 82 -1.87 5.09 6.12
C LEU A 82 -0.60 4.51 6.73
N VAL A 83 -0.59 4.23 8.02
CA VAL A 83 0.57 3.69 8.73
C VAL A 83 0.19 2.37 9.37
N GLY A 84 1.09 1.41 9.29
CA GLY A 84 0.87 0.07 9.84
C GLY A 84 2.01 -0.87 9.48
N THR A 85 1.66 -2.13 9.21
CA THR A 85 2.64 -3.19 8.95
C THR A 85 2.42 -3.85 7.60
N ILE A 86 3.49 -4.38 7.01
CA ILE A 86 3.45 -5.07 5.71
C ILE A 86 4.09 -6.45 5.77
N GLU A 87 3.38 -7.45 5.26
CA GLU A 87 3.81 -8.84 5.21
C GLU A 87 4.06 -9.26 3.76
N VAL A 88 5.05 -10.12 3.55
CA VAL A 88 5.33 -10.73 2.25
C VAL A 88 4.53 -12.03 2.15
N LEU A 89 3.67 -12.16 1.13
CA LEU A 89 2.96 -13.42 0.87
C LEU A 89 3.75 -14.21 -0.18
N GLN A 90 4.36 -15.32 0.24
CA GLN A 90 5.22 -16.13 -0.63
C GLN A 90 4.52 -17.37 -1.20
N ASP A 91 3.35 -17.73 -0.67
CA ASP A 91 2.61 -18.90 -1.12
C ASP A 91 1.95 -18.65 -2.48
N ARG A 92 1.97 -19.67 -3.33
CA ARG A 92 1.41 -19.58 -4.69
C ARG A 92 -0.09 -19.28 -4.67
N ALA A 93 -0.84 -19.75 -3.67
CA ALA A 93 -2.29 -19.53 -3.57
C ALA A 93 -2.62 -18.04 -3.39
N SER A 94 -1.89 -17.32 -2.54
CA SER A 94 -1.99 -15.87 -2.42
C SER A 94 -1.63 -15.15 -3.73
N LYS A 95 -0.54 -15.56 -4.39
CA LYS A 95 -0.13 -15.00 -5.69
C LYS A 95 -1.20 -15.18 -6.76
N GLU A 96 -1.80 -16.36 -6.84
CA GLU A 96 -2.86 -16.69 -7.80
C GLU A 96 -4.15 -15.93 -7.51
N MET A 97 -4.55 -15.80 -6.24
CA MET A 97 -5.73 -15.03 -5.84
C MET A 97 -5.61 -13.53 -6.15
N LEU A 98 -4.40 -13.00 -6.13
CA LEU A 98 -4.10 -11.58 -6.30
C LEU A 98 -3.65 -11.21 -7.72
N TRP A 99 -3.51 -12.19 -8.60
CA TRP A 99 -3.22 -11.94 -10.00
C TRP A 99 -4.40 -11.22 -10.65
N SER A 100 -4.11 -10.18 -11.44
CA SER A 100 -5.11 -9.33 -12.08
C SER A 100 -4.64 -8.87 -13.45
N ASP A 101 -5.58 -8.55 -14.35
CA ASP A 101 -5.28 -8.01 -15.67
C ASP A 101 -4.38 -6.78 -15.56
N GLY A 102 -3.32 -6.76 -16.38
CA GLY A 102 -2.24 -5.77 -16.33
C GLY A 102 -1.01 -6.23 -15.56
N CYS A 103 -1.07 -7.30 -14.76
CA CYS A 103 0.12 -7.90 -14.15
C CYS A 103 1.06 -8.47 -15.22
N GLU A 104 0.54 -9.02 -16.31
CA GLU A 104 1.29 -9.58 -17.44
C GLU A 104 2.20 -8.55 -18.14
N ILE A 105 1.91 -7.26 -18.01
CA ILE A 105 2.77 -6.17 -18.53
C ILE A 105 4.12 -6.15 -17.78
N TYR A 106 4.12 -6.55 -16.51
CA TYR A 106 5.29 -6.49 -15.63
C TYR A 106 5.90 -7.87 -15.33
N TYR A 107 5.10 -8.93 -15.44
CA TYR A 107 5.45 -10.31 -15.07
C TYR A 107 5.12 -11.27 -16.22
N PRO A 108 5.93 -11.30 -17.30
CA PRO A 108 5.63 -12.05 -18.52
C PRO A 108 5.56 -13.56 -18.33
N LEU A 109 6.12 -14.10 -17.23
CA LEU A 109 6.03 -15.52 -16.88
C LEU A 109 4.79 -15.85 -16.03
N GLY A 110 3.90 -14.88 -15.80
CA GLY A 110 2.64 -15.07 -15.10
C GLY A 110 2.79 -15.17 -13.57
N ILE A 111 1.90 -15.93 -12.94
CA ILE A 111 1.87 -16.14 -11.48
C ILE A 111 3.20 -16.71 -10.97
N ASP A 112 3.84 -17.58 -11.76
CA ASP A 112 5.07 -18.26 -11.38
C ASP A 112 6.33 -17.44 -11.75
N ASP A 113 6.16 -16.19 -12.19
CA ASP A 113 7.27 -15.27 -12.44
C ASP A 113 8.07 -15.04 -11.13
N PRO A 114 9.41 -15.22 -11.14
CA PRO A 114 10.24 -15.04 -9.95
C PRO A 114 10.26 -13.59 -9.46
N ASP A 115 9.95 -12.62 -10.33
CA ASP A 115 9.86 -11.21 -10.00
C ASP A 115 8.46 -10.78 -9.54
N TYR A 116 7.45 -11.66 -9.63
CA TYR A 116 6.14 -11.39 -9.06
C TYR A 116 6.12 -11.64 -7.54
N SER A 117 6.22 -10.57 -6.78
CA SER A 117 6.04 -10.54 -5.32
C SER A 117 4.74 -9.85 -4.94
N VAL A 118 4.03 -10.42 -3.98
CA VAL A 118 2.79 -9.87 -3.42
C VAL A 118 2.96 -9.61 -1.92
N PHE A 119 2.29 -8.57 -1.45
CA PHE A 119 2.40 -8.07 -0.09
C PHE A 119 1.02 -7.78 0.48
N CYS A 120 0.85 -7.94 1.78
CA CYS A 120 -0.34 -7.56 2.52
C CYS A 120 0.03 -6.46 3.52
N PHE A 121 -0.48 -5.25 3.31
CA PHE A 121 -0.37 -4.15 4.25
C PHE A 121 -1.63 -4.08 5.11
N THR A 122 -1.47 -3.97 6.43
CA THR A 122 -2.56 -3.79 7.39
C THR A 122 -2.40 -2.43 8.06
N THR A 123 -3.41 -1.59 7.93
CA THR A 123 -3.45 -0.24 8.51
C THR A 123 -3.70 -0.29 10.01
N GLU A 124 -2.96 0.52 10.77
CA GLU A 124 -3.20 0.78 12.18
C GLU A 124 -3.87 2.14 12.40
N TRP A 125 -3.39 3.16 11.68
CA TRP A 125 -3.96 4.50 11.70
C TRP A 125 -3.75 5.21 10.37
N GLY A 126 -4.53 6.26 10.13
CA GLY A 126 -4.45 7.06 8.93
C GLY A 126 -4.50 8.55 9.21
N ASN A 127 -4.06 9.32 8.22
CA ASN A 127 -4.09 10.76 8.22
C ASN A 127 -4.50 11.24 6.82
N TYR A 128 -5.63 11.93 6.75
CA TYR A 128 -6.13 12.54 5.53
C TYR A 128 -5.80 14.03 5.50
N TYR A 129 -5.14 14.48 4.44
CA TYR A 129 -4.67 15.84 4.20
C TYR A 129 -5.51 16.51 3.12
N ARG A 130 -6.07 17.69 3.41
CA ARG A 130 -6.76 18.54 2.42
C ARG A 130 -6.87 19.98 2.91
N HIS A 131 -6.80 20.96 2.02
CA HIS A 131 -6.92 22.39 2.34
C HIS A 131 -5.95 22.86 3.45
N LEU A 132 -4.71 22.35 3.42
CA LEU A 132 -3.67 22.63 4.43
C LEU A 132 -4.04 22.21 5.87
N LYS A 133 -5.04 21.34 6.02
CA LYS A 133 -5.45 20.71 7.27
C LYS A 133 -5.31 19.21 7.16
N ASN A 134 -5.32 18.55 8.30
CA ASN A 134 -5.36 17.10 8.35
C ASN A 134 -6.26 16.57 9.45
N VAL A 135 -6.72 15.33 9.26
CA VAL A 135 -7.50 14.58 10.24
C VAL A 135 -6.89 13.20 10.42
N ASN A 136 -6.54 12.88 11.66
CA ASN A 136 -6.10 11.55 12.05
C ASN A 136 -7.29 10.66 12.37
N PHE A 137 -7.17 9.38 12.05
CA PHE A 137 -8.11 8.34 12.45
C PHE A 137 -7.37 7.05 12.79
N LYS A 138 -7.98 6.20 13.62
CA LYS A 138 -7.50 4.83 13.82
C LYS A 138 -8.26 3.87 12.91
N ALA A 139 -7.60 2.77 12.54
CA ALA A 139 -8.25 1.73 11.74
C ALA A 139 -9.40 1.01 12.48
N GLU A 140 -9.38 1.02 13.82
CA GLU A 140 -10.44 0.44 14.66
C GLU A 140 -11.73 1.29 14.72
N ASP A 141 -11.62 2.57 14.38
CA ASP A 141 -12.73 3.54 14.46
C ASP A 141 -13.51 3.67 13.14
N ILE A 142 -13.13 2.89 12.11
CA ILE A 142 -13.67 2.95 10.74
C ILE A 142 -14.21 1.60 10.28
#